data_AF-A0A3P3QJZ9-F1
#
_entry.id   AF-A0A3P3QJZ9-F1
#
_cell.length_a   1.000
_cell.length_b   1.000
_cell.length_c   1.000
_cell.angle_alpha   90.00
_cell.angle_beta   90.00
_cell.angle_gamma   90.00
#
_symmetry.space_group_name_H-M   'P 1'
#
loop_
_entity.id
_entity.type
_entity.pdbx_description
1 polymer ?
#
loop_
_entity_poly.entity_id
_entity_poly.type
_entity_poly.pdbx_seq_one_letter_code
_entity_poly.pdbx_strand_id
1 'polypeptide(L)'
;MIAITVAGILFAIALPAYQDYIMVSRRADAVESLFTLSQQLERQFTQSNSYTGLSLATSSSGGFYTISAEITDTAFTLTATATGAQSADSLCSTFTLNQRGEKGGSNPQECW
;
A
#
# COMPACT_ATOMS: atom_id res chain seq x y z
N MET A 1 9.79 42.03 -15.29
CA MET A 1 9.96 40.57 -15.07
C MET A 1 9.81 40.26 -13.59
N ILE A 2 8.61 40.44 -13.03
CA ILE A 2 8.29 40.17 -11.61
C ILE A 2 7.29 39.01 -11.51
N ALA A 3 6.37 38.92 -12.49
CA ALA A 3 5.38 37.84 -12.56
C ALA A 3 6.00 36.44 -12.65
N ILE A 4 7.08 36.25 -13.41
CA ILE A 4 7.76 34.94 -13.52
C ILE A 4 8.41 34.56 -12.19
N THR A 5 8.97 35.54 -11.47
CA THR A 5 9.60 35.34 -10.16
C THR A 5 8.57 34.95 -9.11
N VAL A 6 7.43 35.65 -9.07
CA VAL A 6 6.31 35.32 -8.18
C VAL A 6 5.71 33.96 -8.52
N ALA A 7 5.52 33.65 -9.81
CA ALA A 7 5.06 32.34 -10.24
C ALA A 7 6.01 31.22 -9.81
N GLY A 8 7.33 31.41 -9.95
CA GLY A 8 8.34 30.44 -9.50
C GLY A 8 8.27 30.15 -8.01
N ILE A 9 8.07 31.17 -7.17
CA ILE A 9 7.91 31.01 -5.71
C ILE A 9 6.62 30.24 -5.39
N LEU A 10 5.52 30.53 -6.09
CA LEU A 10 4.25 29.82 -5.90
C LEU A 10 4.35 28.34 -6.31
N PHE A 11 5.00 28.05 -7.44
CA PHE A 11 5.23 26.67 -7.88
C PHE A 11 6.10 25.86 -6.90
N ALA A 12 7.10 26.50 -6.28
CA ALA A 12 7.99 25.85 -5.32
C ALA A 12 7.25 25.32 -4.07
N ILE A 13 6.11 25.92 -3.70
CA ILE A 13 5.31 25.49 -2.55
C ILE A 13 4.16 24.57 -2.99
N ALA A 14 3.50 24.90 -4.10
CA ALA A 14 2.30 24.18 -4.54
C ALA A 14 2.59 22.75 -5.05
N LEU A 15 3.72 22.53 -5.73
CA LEU A 15 4.10 21.22 -6.28
C LEU A 15 4.37 20.15 -5.21
N PRO A 16 5.23 20.37 -4.20
CA PRO A 16 5.48 19.37 -3.16
C PRO A 16 4.21 19.05 -2.37
N ALA A 17 3.42 20.07 -2.00
CA ALA A 17 2.17 19.86 -1.27
C ALA A 17 1.15 19.01 -2.06
N TYR A 18 1.08 19.18 -3.38
CA TYR A 18 0.19 18.39 -4.23
C TYR A 18 0.66 16.94 -4.38
N GLN A 19 1.98 16.71 -4.45
CA GLN A 19 2.55 15.36 -4.50
C GLN A 19 2.24 14.58 -3.22
N ASP A 20 2.37 15.22 -2.06
CA ASP A 20 2.01 14.61 -0.78
C ASP A 20 0.54 14.20 -0.72
N TYR A 21 -0.36 15.08 -1.18
CA TYR A 21 -1.80 14.77 -1.23
C TYR A 21 -2.11 13.56 -2.10
N ILE A 22 -1.48 13.46 -3.28
CA ILE A 22 -1.64 12.29 -4.16
C ILE A 22 -1.13 11.01 -3.49
N MET A 23 0.02 11.06 -2.81
CA MET A 23 0.58 9.88 -2.15
C MET A 23 -0.33 9.38 -1.03
N VAL A 24 -0.88 10.29 -0.22
CA VAL A 24 -1.87 9.93 0.82
C VAL A 24 -3.09 9.26 0.20
N SER A 25 -3.61 9.81 -0.91
CA SER A 25 -4.74 9.21 -1.64
C SER A 25 -4.42 7.80 -2.16
N ARG A 26 -3.21 7.57 -2.66
CA ARG A 26 -2.76 6.27 -3.16
C ARG A 26 -2.57 5.20 -2.08
N ARG A 27 -2.51 5.54 -0.79
CA ARG A 27 -2.47 4.53 0.30
C ARG A 27 -3.69 3.62 0.27
N ALA A 28 -4.84 4.14 -0.16
CA ALA A 28 -6.07 3.35 -0.32
C ALA A 28 -5.88 2.16 -1.28
N ASP A 29 -5.05 2.30 -2.32
CA ASP A 29 -4.74 1.22 -3.28
C ASP A 29 -4.00 0.05 -2.61
N ALA A 30 -3.08 0.34 -1.67
CA ALA A 30 -2.43 -0.70 -0.87
C ALA A 30 -3.45 -1.42 0.02
N VAL A 31 -4.25 -0.66 0.75
CA VAL A 31 -5.24 -1.19 1.71
C VAL A 31 -6.28 -2.07 1.01
N GLU A 32 -6.85 -1.59 -0.10
CA GLU A 32 -7.80 -2.34 -0.92
C GLU A 32 -7.19 -3.65 -1.43
N SER A 33 -5.95 -3.60 -1.93
CA SER A 33 -5.26 -4.78 -2.45
C SER A 33 -5.02 -5.81 -1.34
N LEU A 34 -4.59 -5.38 -0.15
CA LEU A 34 -4.37 -6.27 0.99
C LEU A 34 -5.67 -6.95 1.44
N PHE A 35 -6.78 -6.21 1.56
CA PHE A 35 -8.07 -6.80 1.93
C PHE A 35 -8.64 -7.71 0.85
N THR A 36 -8.40 -7.42 -0.42
CA THR A 36 -8.82 -8.28 -1.52
C THR A 36 -8.09 -9.62 -1.47
N LEU A 37 -6.77 -9.59 -1.27
CA LEU A 37 -5.96 -10.81 -1.17
C LEU A 37 -6.26 -11.60 0.11
N SER A 38 -6.52 -10.92 1.24
CA SER A 38 -6.90 -11.62 2.47
C SER A 38 -8.21 -12.39 2.29
N GLN A 39 -9.22 -11.79 1.64
CA GLN A 39 -10.47 -12.47 1.32
C GLN A 39 -10.28 -13.68 0.39
N GLN A 40 -9.37 -13.59 -0.59
CA GLN A 40 -9.03 -14.72 -1.45
C GLN A 40 -8.39 -15.87 -0.66
N LEU A 41 -7.51 -15.54 0.29
CA LEU A 41 -6.89 -16.52 1.19
C LEU A 41 -7.90 -17.17 2.13
N GLU A 42 -8.82 -16.41 2.74
CA GLU A 42 -9.88 -17.00 3.58
C GLU A 42 -10.82 -17.92 2.79
N ARG A 43 -11.13 -17.54 1.55
CA ARG A 43 -11.89 -18.39 0.64
C ARG A 43 -11.13 -19.67 0.28
N GLN A 44 -9.81 -19.61 0.11
CA GLN A 44 -8.96 -20.79 -0.12
C GLN A 44 -9.00 -21.70 1.12
N PHE A 45 -8.78 -21.15 2.32
CA PHE A 45 -8.80 -21.91 3.56
C PHE A 45 -10.14 -22.63 3.79
N THR A 46 -11.26 -21.99 3.46
CA THR A 46 -12.59 -22.61 3.53
C THR A 46 -12.75 -23.83 2.62
N GLN A 47 -12.03 -23.88 1.49
CA GLN A 47 -12.14 -24.97 0.50
C GLN A 47 -11.12 -26.09 0.73
N SER A 48 -9.89 -25.74 1.10
CA SER A 48 -8.76 -26.69 1.18
C SER A 48 -8.20 -26.87 2.59
N ASN A 49 -8.73 -26.16 3.60
CA ASN A 49 -8.22 -26.15 4.97
C ASN A 49 -6.72 -25.79 5.06
N SER A 50 -6.24 -25.00 4.09
CA SER A 50 -4.87 -24.49 4.00
C SER A 50 -4.88 -23.17 3.23
N TYR A 51 -4.06 -22.19 3.63
CA TYR A 51 -3.86 -20.94 2.89
C TYR A 51 -2.93 -21.09 1.67
N THR A 52 -2.24 -22.22 1.52
CA THR A 52 -1.26 -22.44 0.44
C THR A 52 -1.93 -22.81 -0.89
N GLY A 53 -1.15 -22.77 -1.98
CA GLY A 53 -1.59 -23.21 -3.31
C GLY A 53 -2.36 -22.18 -4.13
N LEU A 54 -2.48 -20.94 -3.63
CA LEU A 54 -3.07 -19.82 -4.36
C LEU A 54 -1.98 -18.94 -4.99
N SER A 55 -2.15 -18.57 -6.26
CA SER A 55 -1.32 -17.54 -6.89
C SER A 55 -1.93 -16.17 -6.61
N LEU A 56 -1.19 -15.33 -5.89
CA LEU A 56 -1.62 -13.97 -5.52
C LEU A 56 -1.03 -12.92 -6.47
N ALA A 57 -1.74 -11.80 -6.60
CA ALA A 57 -1.19 -10.64 -7.29
C ALA A 57 0.02 -10.09 -6.51
N THR A 58 1.09 -9.75 -7.25
CA THR A 58 2.35 -9.23 -6.69
C THR A 58 2.45 -7.70 -6.78
N SER A 59 1.38 -7.04 -7.20
CA SER A 59 1.28 -5.58 -7.30
C SER A 59 -0.13 -5.13 -6.96
N SER A 60 -0.25 -3.91 -6.44
CA SER A 60 -1.54 -3.28 -6.21
C SER A 60 -2.23 -2.93 -7.54
N SER A 61 -3.55 -2.76 -7.51
CA SER A 61 -4.36 -2.43 -8.70
C SER A 61 -3.87 -1.18 -9.44
N GLY A 62 -3.47 -0.15 -8.71
CA GLY A 62 -2.90 1.09 -9.25
C GLY A 62 -1.42 1.02 -9.57
N GLY A 63 -0.73 -0.09 -9.23
CA GLY A 63 0.70 -0.28 -9.47
C GLY A 63 1.62 0.58 -8.60
N PHE A 64 1.09 1.18 -7.53
CA PHE A 64 1.86 2.03 -6.61
C PHE A 64 2.57 1.24 -5.51
N TYR A 65 2.19 -0.02 -5.31
CA TYR A 65 2.78 -0.91 -4.31
C TYR A 65 3.13 -2.27 -4.92
N THR A 66 4.27 -2.82 -4.50
CA THR A 66 4.61 -4.23 -4.71
C THR A 66 4.09 -5.05 -3.54
N ILE A 67 3.48 -6.19 -3.82
CA ILE A 67 2.87 -7.06 -2.82
C ILE A 67 3.69 -8.34 -2.68
N SER A 68 4.00 -8.69 -1.44
CA SER A 68 4.56 -9.99 -1.05
C SER A 68 3.66 -10.66 -0.01
N ALA A 69 3.76 -11.98 0.07
CA ALA A 69 3.00 -12.79 1.01
C ALA A 69 3.89 -13.87 1.62
N GLU A 70 3.91 -13.94 2.93
CA GLU A 70 4.44 -15.08 3.68
C GLU A 70 3.25 -15.97 4.05
N ILE A 71 3.20 -17.21 3.55
CA ILE A 71 2.04 -18.09 3.69
C ILE A 71 2.47 -19.46 4.21
N THR A 72 1.75 -19.95 5.20
CA THR A 72 1.80 -21.33 5.71
C THR A 72 0.41 -21.95 5.60
N ASP A 73 0.22 -23.20 6.01
CA ASP A 73 -1.13 -23.79 5.97
C ASP A 73 -2.16 -23.04 6.81
N THR A 74 -1.75 -22.42 7.92
CA THR A 74 -2.69 -21.86 8.92
C THR A 74 -2.44 -20.38 9.26
N ALA A 75 -1.49 -19.74 8.61
CA ALA A 75 -1.19 -18.32 8.81
C ALA A 75 -0.70 -17.68 7.53
N PHE A 76 -0.96 -16.38 7.39
CA PHE A 76 -0.36 -15.55 6.35
C PHE A 76 -0.03 -14.16 6.88
N THR A 77 0.97 -13.52 6.26
CA THR A 77 1.22 -12.09 6.38
C THR A 77 1.36 -11.52 4.98
N LEU A 78 0.45 -10.63 4.60
CA LEU A 78 0.52 -9.86 3.37
C LEU A 78 1.26 -8.56 3.64
N THR A 79 2.14 -8.16 2.72
CA THR A 79 2.90 -6.92 2.80
C THR A 79 2.80 -6.16 1.49
N ALA A 80 2.35 -4.90 1.54
CA ALA A 80 2.41 -3.95 0.42
C ALA A 80 3.52 -2.93 0.68
N THR A 81 4.46 -2.81 -0.25
CA THR A 81 5.62 -1.92 -0.17
C THR A 81 5.58 -0.89 -1.28
N ALA A 82 5.67 0.39 -0.92
CA ALA A 82 5.58 1.51 -1.84
C ALA A 82 6.68 1.45 -2.92
N THR A 83 6.30 1.65 -4.18
CA THR A 83 7.22 1.66 -5.33
C THR A 83 7.04 2.92 -6.19
N GLY A 84 8.02 3.19 -7.06
CA GLY A 84 8.00 4.34 -7.95
C GLY A 84 7.86 5.67 -7.20
N ALA A 85 6.94 6.53 -7.65
CA ALA A 85 6.70 7.82 -7.01
C ALA A 85 6.15 7.70 -5.58
N GLN A 86 5.49 6.58 -5.24
CA GLN A 86 4.95 6.36 -3.90
C GLN A 86 6.05 6.14 -2.87
N SER A 87 7.25 5.73 -3.28
CA SER A 87 8.39 5.53 -2.37
C SER A 87 8.85 6.83 -1.67
N ALA A 88 8.42 8.00 -2.14
CA ALA A 88 8.64 9.27 -1.45
C ALA A 88 7.75 9.44 -0.19
N ASP A 89 6.69 8.64 -0.05
CA ASP A 89 5.85 8.57 1.15
C ASP A 89 6.54 7.78 2.27
N SER A 90 7.65 8.32 2.76
CA SER A 90 8.52 7.65 3.74
C SER A 90 7.82 7.29 5.06
N LEU A 91 6.80 8.05 5.46
CA LEU A 91 5.99 7.82 6.66
C LEU A 91 5.16 6.52 6.55
N CYS A 92 4.61 6.26 5.36
CA CYS A 92 3.69 5.16 5.08
C CYS A 92 4.18 4.28 3.93
N SER A 93 5.46 3.95 3.97
CA SER A 93 6.15 3.16 2.94
C SER A 93 5.73 1.69 2.89
N THR A 94 5.19 1.13 3.98
CA THR A 94 4.77 -0.27 4.04
C THR A 94 3.47 -0.45 4.81
N PHE A 95 2.66 -1.41 4.35
CA PHE A 95 1.42 -1.84 4.96
C PHE A 95 1.42 -3.36 5.08
N THR A 96 1.10 -3.90 6.26
CA THR A 96 0.94 -5.34 6.48
C THR A 96 -0.43 -5.74 7.01
N LEU A 97 -0.97 -6.86 6.54
CA LEU A 97 -2.22 -7.45 7.04
C LEU A 97 -2.04 -8.96 7.23
N ASN A 98 -2.46 -9.50 8.38
CA ASN A 98 -2.45 -10.95 8.63
C ASN A 98 -3.86 -11.54 8.76
N GLN A 99 -3.94 -12.86 8.90
CA GLN A 99 -5.19 -13.62 9.02
C GLN A 99 -6.03 -13.25 10.26
N ARG A 100 -5.42 -12.64 11.28
CA ARG A 100 -6.13 -12.14 12.47
C ARG A 100 -6.69 -10.73 12.28
N GLY A 101 -6.48 -10.13 11.10
CA GLY A 101 -6.84 -8.74 10.83
C GLY A 101 -5.91 -7.72 11.50
N GLU A 102 -4.74 -8.15 11.98
CA GLU A 102 -3.76 -7.23 12.56
C GLU A 102 -3.11 -6.41 11.45
N LYS A 103 -3.18 -5.09 11.61
CA LYS A 103 -2.66 -4.07 10.70
C LYS A 103 -1.28 -3.62 11.20
N GLY A 104 -0.31 -3.51 10.30
CA GLY A 104 1.08 -3.14 10.63
C GLY A 104 1.80 -2.47 9.46
N GLY A 105 3.12 -2.26 9.56
CA GLY A 105 3.89 -1.48 8.58
C GLY A 105 4.78 -0.43 9.24
N SER A 106 5.18 0.60 8.48
CA SER A 106 6.16 1.60 8.92
C SER A 106 5.66 2.58 9.99
N ASN A 107 4.42 3.08 9.89
CA ASN A 107 3.77 3.86 10.95
C ASN A 107 2.27 3.52 11.08
N PRO A 108 1.93 2.35 11.65
CA PRO A 108 0.58 1.81 11.55
C PRO A 108 -0.50 2.70 12.17
N GLN A 109 -0.16 3.44 13.21
CA GLN A 109 -1.09 4.31 13.94
C GLN A 109 -1.52 5.54 13.13
N GLU A 110 -0.68 5.99 12.19
CA GLU A 110 -0.96 7.16 11.36
C GLU A 110 -1.37 6.81 9.92
N CYS A 111 -1.01 5.61 9.46
CA CYS A 111 -1.15 5.23 8.05
C CYS A 111 -2.39 4.40 7.71
N TRP A 112 -2.96 3.65 8.67
CA TRP A 112 -4.04 2.65 8.46
C TRP A 112 -5.45 3.13 8.74
#